data_AF-A0A925XBX0-F1
#
_entry.id   AF-A0A925XBX0-F1
#
_cell.length_a   1.000
_cell.length_b   1.000
_cell.length_c   1.000
_cell.angle_alpha   90.00
_cell.angle_beta   90.00
_cell.angle_gamma   90.00
#
_symmetry.space_group_name_H-M   'P 1'
#
loop_
_entity.id
_entity.type
_entity.pdbx_description
1 polymer ?
#
loop_
_entity_poly.entity_id
_entity_poly.type
_entity_poly.pdbx_seq_one_letter_code
_entity_poly.pdbx_strand_id
1 'polypeptide(L)'
;MTSAACVPNAVNSLPTAIPLIVGVTGHRDLVASDVPRIKELVREVWQTLKTKYPHTPLVLLSPLVEGADQLVAEVALESDIGARLVA
;
A
#
# COMPACT_ATOMS: atom_id res chain seq x y z
N MET A 1 -10.12 40.27 35.57
CA MET A 1 -11.05 39.84 34.51
C MET A 1 -10.28 39.85 33.21
N THR A 2 -9.63 38.75 32.87
CA THR A 2 -8.84 38.64 31.63
C THR A 2 -9.32 37.39 30.92
N SER A 3 -9.84 37.65 29.72
CA SER A 3 -10.63 36.78 28.87
C SER A 3 -9.88 35.50 28.48
N ALA A 4 -10.57 34.36 28.59
CA ALA A 4 -10.12 33.08 28.05
C ALA A 4 -10.04 33.20 26.52
N ALA A 5 -8.81 33.21 26.00
CA ALA A 5 -8.59 33.09 24.56
C ALA A 5 -9.11 31.73 24.10
N CYS A 6 -10.11 31.76 23.22
CA CYS A 6 -10.60 30.60 22.48
C CYS A 6 -9.41 29.98 21.73
N VAL A 7 -8.97 28.79 22.14
CA VAL A 7 -8.05 27.97 21.37
C VAL A 7 -8.81 27.52 20.14
N PRO A 8 -8.42 27.89 18.91
CA PRO A 8 -9.08 27.39 17.72
C PRO A 8 -8.89 25.88 17.70
N ASN A 9 -10.01 25.15 17.79
CA ASN A 9 -10.06 23.71 17.56
C ASN A 9 -9.27 23.42 16.28
N ALA A 10 -8.20 22.63 16.43
CA ALA A 10 -7.48 22.09 15.30
C ALA A 10 -8.50 21.35 14.43
N VAL A 11 -8.88 21.97 13.31
CA VAL A 11 -9.53 21.26 12.22
C VAL A 11 -8.56 20.15 11.87
N ASN A 12 -8.93 18.93 12.26
CA ASN A 12 -8.14 17.73 12.02
C ASN A 12 -7.90 17.70 10.52
N SER A 13 -6.68 18.05 10.08
CA SER A 13 -6.40 18.23 8.66
C SER A 13 -6.58 16.87 8.02
N LEU A 14 -7.69 16.69 7.31
CA LEU A 14 -7.93 15.46 6.57
C LEU A 14 -6.73 15.27 5.64
N PRO A 15 -6.17 14.05 5.54
CA PRO A 15 -5.04 13.80 4.67
C PRO A 15 -5.36 14.34 3.28
N THR A 16 -4.50 15.22 2.77
CA THR A 16 -4.71 15.96 1.51
C THR A 16 -4.72 15.06 0.28
N ALA A 17 -4.37 13.78 0.44
CA ALA A 17 -4.39 12.79 -0.61
C ALA A 17 -5.29 11.59 -0.23
N ILE A 18 -6.17 11.21 -1.15
CA ILE A 18 -7.04 10.03 -1.02
C ILE A 18 -6.17 8.80 -1.30
N PRO A 19 -6.08 7.82 -0.39
CA PRO A 19 -5.28 6.62 -0.62
C PRO A 19 -5.93 5.69 -1.65
N LEU A 20 -5.11 5.00 -2.46
CA LEU A 20 -5.54 3.88 -3.28
C LEU A 20 -5.25 2.59 -2.52
N ILE A 21 -6.32 1.88 -2.14
CA ILE A 21 -6.24 0.62 -1.42
C ILE A 21 -6.35 -0.52 -2.42
N VAL A 22 -5.33 -1.36 -2.48
CA VAL A 22 -5.26 -2.56 -3.33
C VAL A 22 -5.45 -3.77 -2.43
N GLY A 23 -6.57 -4.47 -2.59
CA GLY A 23 -6.78 -5.77 -1.96
C GLY A 23 -6.18 -6.88 -2.82
N VAL A 24 -5.53 -7.86 -2.18
CA VAL A 24 -4.92 -8.99 -2.89
C VAL A 24 -5.38 -10.33 -2.32
N THR A 25 -5.42 -11.32 -3.20
CA THR A 25 -5.63 -12.71 -2.88
C THR A 25 -4.91 -13.55 -3.94
N GLY A 26 -4.42 -14.72 -3.56
CA GLY A 26 -3.85 -15.67 -4.51
C GLY A 26 -3.60 -17.05 -3.91
N HIS A 27 -2.99 -17.92 -4.72
CA HIS A 27 -2.74 -19.30 -4.34
C HIS A 27 -1.64 -19.43 -3.29
N ARG A 28 -1.79 -20.41 -2.41
CA ARG A 28 -0.76 -20.79 -1.43
C ARG A 28 0.41 -21.53 -2.08
N ASP A 29 0.06 -22.43 -3.00
CA ASP A 29 1.01 -23.32 -3.66
C ASP A 29 1.49 -22.71 -4.97
N LEU A 30 2.44 -21.79 -4.88
CA LEU A 30 3.09 -21.23 -6.06
C LEU A 30 4.09 -22.24 -6.64
N VAL A 31 4.08 -22.38 -7.97
CA VAL A 31 5.10 -23.14 -8.68
C VAL A 31 6.43 -22.40 -8.56
N ALA A 32 7.43 -23.04 -7.94
CA ALA A 32 8.70 -22.40 -7.60
C ALA A 32 9.42 -21.77 -8.80
N SER A 33 9.32 -22.37 -10.00
CA SER A 33 9.91 -21.82 -11.23
C SER A 33 9.27 -20.50 -11.67
N ASP A 34 8.02 -20.26 -11.28
CA ASP A 34 7.24 -19.12 -11.75
C ASP A 34 7.34 -17.93 -10.79
N VAL A 35 7.75 -18.17 -9.54
CA VAL A 35 7.91 -17.15 -8.49
C VAL A 35 8.69 -15.91 -8.97
N PRO A 36 9.86 -16.04 -9.64
CA PRO A 36 10.58 -14.88 -10.14
C PRO A 36 9.78 -14.06 -11.15
N ARG A 37 9.04 -14.73 -12.05
CA ARG A 37 8.22 -14.04 -13.05
C ARG A 37 7.00 -13.38 -12.43
N ILE A 38 6.34 -14.04 -11.47
CA ILE A 38 5.22 -13.48 -10.72
C ILE A 38 5.68 -12.22 -9.97
N LYS A 39 6.85 -12.29 -9.31
CA LYS A 39 7.43 -11.14 -8.60
C LYS A 39 7.62 -9.93 -9.51
N GLU A 40 8.15 -10.16 -10.72
CA GLU A 40 8.32 -9.09 -11.71
C GLU A 40 6.98 -8.51 -12.17
N LEU A 41 6.00 -9.35 -12.48
CA LEU A 41 4.66 -8.90 -12.87
C LEU A 41 3.98 -8.05 -11.78
N VAL A 42 4.12 -8.46 -10.52
CA VAL A 42 3.59 -7.70 -9.38
C VAL A 42 4.30 -6.35 -9.26
N ARG A 43 5.62 -6.31 -9.47
CA ARG A 43 6.39 -5.06 -9.50
C ARG A 43 5.92 -4.14 -10.62
N GLU A 44 5.74 -4.65 -11.84
CA GLU A 44 5.22 -3.91 -12.99
C GLU A 44 3.86 -3.27 -12.68
N VAL A 45 2.97 -3.99 -11.98
CA VAL A 45 1.66 -3.46 -11.54
C VAL A 45 1.84 -2.30 -10.57
N TRP A 46 2.66 -2.46 -9.52
CA TRP A 46 2.89 -1.38 -8.54
C TRP A 46 3.53 -0.15 -9.19
N GLN A 47 4.52 -0.34 -10.05
CA GLN A 47 5.15 0.76 -10.79
C GLN A 47 4.14 1.48 -11.67
N THR A 48 3.28 0.74 -12.38
CA THR A 48 2.19 1.31 -13.18
C THR A 48 1.26 2.18 -12.32
N LEU A 49 0.87 1.71 -11.13
CA LEU A 49 0.04 2.47 -10.20
C LEU A 49 0.74 3.74 -9.71
N LYS A 50 2.04 3.67 -9.37
CA LYS A 50 2.83 4.84 -8.95
C LYS A 50 2.94 5.88 -10.06
N THR A 51 3.21 5.45 -11.29
CA THR A 51 3.30 6.36 -12.45
C THR A 51 1.95 7.02 -12.74
N LYS A 52 0.85 6.27 -12.63
CA LYS A 52 -0.49 6.79 -12.92
C LYS A 52 -1.02 7.71 -11.81
N TYR A 53 -0.64 7.45 -10.55
CA TYR A 53 -1.13 8.17 -9.38
C TYR A 53 0.02 8.66 -8.48
N PRO A 54 0.88 9.57 -8.97
CA PRO A 54 2.14 9.95 -8.29
C PRO A 54 1.96 10.66 -6.94
N HIS A 55 0.77 11.19 -6.67
CA HIS A 55 0.44 11.89 -5.42
C HIS A 55 -0.51 11.12 -4.51
N THR A 56 -0.86 9.88 -4.89
CA THR A 56 -1.77 9.04 -4.13
C THR A 56 -0.99 8.04 -3.29
N PRO A 57 -1.15 8.04 -1.96
CA PRO A 57 -0.60 7.00 -1.11
C PRO A 57 -1.11 5.62 -1.55
N LEU A 58 -0.19 4.70 -1.79
CA LEU A 58 -0.51 3.31 -2.12
C LEU A 58 -0.56 2.48 -0.85
N VAL A 59 -1.66 1.75 -0.67
CA VAL A 59 -1.90 0.88 0.48
C VAL A 59 -2.22 -0.51 -0.02
N LEU A 60 -1.49 -1.51 0.46
CA LEU A 60 -1.80 -2.91 0.26
C LEU A 60 -2.63 -3.41 1.45
N LEU A 61 -3.79 -3.97 1.17
CA LEU A 61 -4.57 -4.76 2.12
C LEU A 61 -4.39 -6.24 1.80
N SER A 62 -3.80 -7.01 2.70
CA SER A 62 -3.47 -8.42 2.46
C SER A 62 -3.71 -9.26 3.71
N PRO A 63 -4.35 -10.44 3.62
CA PRO A 63 -4.49 -11.36 4.76
C PRO A 63 -3.17 -12.07 5.13
N LEU A 64 -2.08 -11.84 4.38
CA LEU A 64 -0.75 -12.43 4.59
C LEU A 64 -0.72 -13.96 4.65
N VAL A 65 -1.65 -14.62 3.96
CA VAL A 65 -1.63 -16.07 3.81
C VAL A 65 -0.35 -16.46 3.05
N GLU A 66 0.26 -17.57 3.45
CA GLU A 66 1.42 -18.15 2.78
C GLU A 66 1.20 -18.25 1.26
N GLY A 67 2.26 -18.01 0.47
CA GLY A 67 2.22 -18.05 -0.99
C GLY A 67 2.08 -16.66 -1.60
N ALA A 68 1.10 -16.49 -2.50
CA ALA A 68 0.93 -15.27 -3.28
C ALA A 68 0.75 -14.00 -2.43
N ASP A 69 -0.03 -14.08 -1.35
CA ASP A 69 -0.37 -12.89 -0.55
C ASP A 69 0.87 -12.31 0.17
N GLN A 70 1.76 -13.20 0.63
CA GLN A 70 3.07 -12.82 1.17
C GLN A 70 4.03 -12.33 0.08
N LEU A 71 4.08 -13.00 -1.08
CA LEU A 71 4.92 -12.57 -2.21
C LEU A 71 4.56 -11.14 -2.64
N VAL A 72 3.27 -10.83 -2.75
CA VAL A 72 2.82 -9.48 -3.10
C VAL A 72 3.15 -8.46 -2.00
N ALA A 73 3.03 -8.85 -0.73
CA ALA A 73 3.42 -8.00 0.39
C ALA A 73 4.93 -7.69 0.39
N GLU A 74 5.77 -8.67 0.11
CA GLU A 74 7.22 -8.48 -0.02
C GLU A 74 7.55 -7.46 -1.12
N VAL A 75 6.97 -7.60 -2.31
CA VAL A 75 7.18 -6.66 -3.42
C VAL A 75 6.67 -5.26 -3.07
N ALA A 76 5.50 -5.16 -2.44
CA ALA A 76 4.91 -3.88 -2.08
C ALA A 76 5.77 -3.09 -1.07
N LEU A 77 6.51 -3.80 -0.22
CA LEU A 77 7.42 -3.22 0.79
C LEU A 77 8.81 -2.90 0.24
N GLU A 78 9.15 -3.31 -0.99
CA GLU A 78 10.43 -2.95 -1.62
C GLU A 78 10.58 -1.42 -1.68
N SER A 79 11.80 -0.92 -1.49
CA SER A 79 12.04 0.52 -1.34
C SER A 79 11.68 1.35 -2.57
N ASP A 80 11.73 0.76 -3.76
CA ASP A 80 11.30 1.40 -5.01
C ASP A 80 9.77 1.45 -5.14
N ILE A 81 9.02 0.62 -4.42
CA ILE A 81 7.55 0.67 -4.33
C ILE A 81 7.11 1.50 -3.14
N GLY A 82 7.44 1.07 -1.92
CA GLY A 82 7.18 1.79 -0.66
C GLY A 82 5.70 1.91 -0.30
N ALA A 83 4.89 0.89 -0.62
CA ALA A 83 3.48 0.87 -0.23
C ALA A 83 3.33 0.62 1.28
N ARG A 84 2.24 1.13 1.85
CA ARG A 84 1.88 0.81 3.25
C ARG A 84 1.10 -0.50 3.28
N LEU A 85 1.54 -1.46 4.08
CA LEU A 85 0.82 -2.71 4.31
C LEU A 85 -0.19 -2.58 5.46
N VAL A 86 -1.39 -3.10 5.26
CA VAL A 86 -2.43 -3.35 6.27
C VAL A 86 -2.78 -4.84 6.21
N ALA A 87 -2.67 -5.52 7.34
CA ALA A 87 -2.87 -6.96 7.47
C ALA A 87 -3.91 -7.28 8.54
#